data_AF-A0A6P7HG23-F1
#
_entry.id   AF-A0A6P7HG23-F1
#
_cell.length_a   1.000
_cell.length_b   1.000
_cell.length_c   1.000
_cell.angle_alpha   90.00
_cell.angle_beta   90.00
_cell.angle_gamma   90.00
#
_symmetry.space_group_name_H-M   'P 1'
#
loop_
_entity.id
_entity.type
_entity.pdbx_description
1 polymer ?
#
loop_
_entity_poly.entity_id
_entity_poly.type
_entity_poly.pdbx_seq_one_letter_code
_entity_poly.pdbx_strand_id
1 'polypeptide(L)'
;YNKPTWYTLPDVGVNKAILDAAFLESGANFLIINHLSYHPQCFNIQKSILKTYSTTNVAQVLEIGQHRVEELEKYQDFVKFYFFTLPLISSALYLANIVDKDAHACAEEICDDVTCVFSPISDIQKACTDISEGRATWLAIEAYKRGSENQRKVLEQHYGVNNKESVANVYKIFKVLKLKEAYDDFKEVFYEDLYFKIHNKLPKTLPPKLFIDLLDFAMSGKYRV
;
A
#
# COMPACT_ATOMS: atom_id res chain seq x y z
N TYR A 1 -17.31 1.00 1.04
CA TYR A 1 -16.91 0.96 -0.39
C TYR A 1 -18.14 0.52 -1.19
N ASN A 2 -18.57 1.29 -2.20
CA ASN A 2 -19.88 1.26 -2.95
C ASN A 2 -20.73 2.54 -2.80
N LYS A 3 -20.10 3.66 -2.47
CA LYS A 3 -20.70 5.00 -2.50
C LYS A 3 -19.86 5.89 -3.43
N PRO A 4 -20.44 6.96 -4.02
CA PRO A 4 -19.66 7.95 -4.76
C PRO A 4 -18.48 8.46 -3.91
N THR A 5 -17.36 8.79 -4.57
CA THR A 5 -16.21 9.40 -3.90
C THR A 5 -16.60 10.76 -3.35
N TRP A 6 -16.02 11.17 -2.22
CA TRP A 6 -16.44 12.38 -1.49
C TRP A 6 -16.54 13.63 -2.37
N TYR A 7 -15.52 13.86 -3.21
CA TYR A 7 -15.48 15.02 -4.11
C TYR A 7 -16.52 15.01 -5.24
N THR A 8 -17.14 13.85 -5.54
CA THR A 8 -18.17 13.71 -6.59
C THR A 8 -19.58 13.98 -6.09
N LEU A 9 -19.76 14.22 -4.78
CA LEU A 9 -21.06 14.59 -4.24
C LEU A 9 -21.47 15.99 -4.72
N PRO A 10 -22.76 16.20 -5.10
CA PRO A 10 -23.22 17.45 -5.72
C PRO A 10 -22.95 18.73 -4.91
N ASP A 11 -22.91 18.63 -3.59
CA ASP A 11 -22.76 19.72 -2.63
C ASP A 11 -21.33 19.93 -2.11
N VAL A 12 -20.41 18.99 -2.41
CA VAL A 12 -19.02 19.01 -1.95
C VAL A 12 -18.11 19.61 -3.03
N GLY A 13 -17.91 18.89 -4.13
CA GLY A 13 -16.96 19.26 -5.18
C GLY A 13 -15.48 19.19 -4.75
N VAL A 14 -14.56 19.41 -5.69
CA VAL A 14 -13.11 19.24 -5.48
C VAL A 14 -12.55 20.18 -4.40
N ASN A 15 -12.90 21.47 -4.44
CA ASN A 15 -12.32 22.46 -3.53
C ASN A 15 -12.68 22.21 -2.07
N LYS A 16 -13.94 21.85 -1.77
CA LYS A 16 -14.34 21.52 -0.41
C LYS A 16 -13.73 20.20 0.03
N ALA A 17 -13.69 19.20 -0.85
CA ALA A 17 -13.06 17.91 -0.53
C ALA A 17 -11.58 18.05 -0.14
N ILE A 18 -10.82 18.95 -0.79
CA ILE A 18 -9.43 19.25 -0.41
C ILE A 18 -9.37 19.85 1.00
N LEU A 19 -10.25 20.80 1.30
CA LEU A 19 -10.31 21.42 2.63
C LEU A 19 -10.75 20.41 3.71
N ASP A 20 -11.74 19.57 3.40
CA ASP A 20 -12.25 18.53 4.30
C ASP A 20 -11.15 17.50 4.65
N ALA A 21 -10.27 17.16 3.71
CA ALA A 21 -9.11 16.31 3.99
C ALA A 21 -8.18 16.92 5.06
N ALA A 22 -7.94 18.24 5.00
CA ALA A 22 -7.14 18.94 6.01
C ALA A 22 -7.85 18.99 7.38
N PHE A 23 -9.19 19.08 7.41
CA PHE A 23 -9.96 18.97 8.65
C PHE A 23 -9.89 17.57 9.25
N LEU A 24 -9.92 16.51 8.44
CA LEU A 24 -9.75 15.13 8.91
C LEU A 24 -8.38 14.92 9.55
N GLU A 25 -7.31 15.39 8.90
CA GLU A 25 -5.94 15.30 9.42
C GLU A 25 -5.77 16.07 10.74
N SER A 26 -6.27 17.30 10.78
CA SER A 26 -6.21 18.14 11.99
C SER A 26 -7.04 17.54 13.12
N GLY A 27 -8.25 17.06 12.81
CA GLY A 27 -9.16 16.43 13.76
C GLY A 27 -8.55 15.18 14.39
N ALA A 28 -7.89 14.33 13.60
CA ALA A 28 -7.17 13.16 14.12
C ALA A 28 -6.08 13.56 15.13
N ASN A 29 -5.30 14.60 14.84
CA ASN A 29 -4.29 15.12 15.76
C ASN A 29 -4.90 15.68 17.06
N PHE A 30 -6.01 16.42 16.97
CA PHE A 30 -6.71 16.91 18.17
C PHE A 30 -7.23 15.77 19.04
N LEU A 31 -7.77 14.71 18.45
CA LEU A 31 -8.23 13.54 19.20
C LEU A 31 -7.08 12.87 19.97
N ILE A 32 -5.92 12.69 19.32
CA ILE A 32 -4.73 12.13 19.97
C ILE A 32 -4.32 12.99 21.16
N ILE A 33 -4.20 14.31 20.99
CA ILE A 33 -3.79 15.21 22.07
C ILE A 33 -4.82 15.19 23.22
N ASN A 34 -6.11 15.32 22.89
CA ASN A 34 -7.16 15.41 23.89
C ASN A 34 -7.30 14.15 24.73
N HIS A 35 -7.12 12.97 24.13
CA HIS A 35 -7.33 11.70 24.81
C HIS A 35 -6.05 11.06 25.35
N LEU A 36 -4.89 11.35 24.76
CA LEU A 36 -3.62 10.70 25.11
C LEU A 36 -2.62 11.65 25.75
N SER A 37 -2.89 12.95 25.91
CA SER A 37 -1.94 13.92 26.53
C SER A 37 -1.34 13.46 27.86
N TYR A 38 -2.09 12.72 28.69
CA TYR A 38 -1.60 12.16 29.95
C TYR A 38 -0.78 10.88 29.80
N HIS A 39 -0.86 10.22 28.64
CA HIS A 39 -0.13 8.99 28.36
C HIS A 39 1.36 9.32 28.13
N PRO A 40 2.30 8.61 28.77
CA PRO A 40 3.74 8.92 28.66
C PRO A 40 4.27 8.83 27.23
N GLN A 41 3.61 8.04 26.37
CA GLN A 41 3.99 7.88 24.96
C GLN A 41 3.19 8.75 23.98
N CYS A 42 2.37 9.71 24.43
CA CYS A 42 1.57 10.58 23.56
C CYS A 42 2.39 11.21 22.43
N PHE A 43 3.54 11.78 22.80
CA PHE A 43 4.44 12.41 21.83
C PHE A 43 4.97 11.41 20.80
N ASN A 44 5.33 10.20 21.23
CA ASN A 44 5.86 9.18 20.33
C ASN A 44 4.79 8.66 19.36
N ILE A 45 3.55 8.48 19.84
CA ILE A 45 2.39 8.12 19.02
C ILE A 45 2.13 9.19 17.97
N GLN A 46 2.02 10.46 18.40
CA GLN A 46 1.77 11.57 17.49
C GLN A 46 2.90 11.73 16.47
N LYS A 47 4.15 11.66 16.91
CA LYS A 47 5.33 11.72 16.04
C LYS A 47 5.33 10.59 15.00
N SER A 48 4.99 9.37 15.42
CA SER A 48 4.93 8.21 14.52
C SER A 48 3.89 8.42 13.44
N ILE A 49 2.66 8.81 13.81
CA ILE A 49 1.57 9.10 12.88
C ILE A 49 1.96 10.23 11.90
N LEU A 50 2.53 11.33 12.39
CA LEU A 50 2.97 12.44 11.54
C LEU A 50 4.09 12.04 10.57
N LYS A 51 5.07 11.27 11.03
CA LYS A 51 6.15 10.74 10.18
C LYS A 51 5.54 9.89 9.06
N THR A 52 4.67 8.96 9.42
CA THR A 52 4.01 8.07 8.47
C THR A 52 3.19 8.84 7.43
N TYR A 53 2.36 9.80 7.86
CA TYR A 53 1.55 10.60 6.96
C TYR A 53 2.41 11.43 6.01
N SER A 54 3.50 12.03 6.51
CA SER A 54 4.44 12.79 5.69
C SER A 54 5.10 11.91 4.62
N THR A 55 5.57 10.71 4.99
CA THR A 55 6.16 9.77 4.03
C THR A 55 5.13 9.29 3.01
N THR A 56 3.89 9.04 3.45
CA THR A 56 2.77 8.67 2.55
C THR A 56 2.51 9.75 1.53
N ASN A 57 2.48 11.03 1.93
CA ASN A 57 2.27 12.15 1.01
C ASN A 57 3.39 12.23 -0.04
N VAL A 58 4.64 12.02 0.36
CA VAL A 58 5.77 11.97 -0.59
C VAL A 58 5.63 10.79 -1.57
N ALA A 59 5.25 9.62 -1.07
CA ALA A 59 5.00 8.45 -1.91
C ALA A 59 3.84 8.70 -2.89
N GLN A 60 2.77 9.35 -2.44
CA GLN A 60 1.60 9.67 -3.25
C GLN A 60 1.94 10.61 -4.42
N VAL A 61 2.83 11.59 -4.22
CA VAL A 61 3.34 12.47 -5.29
C VAL A 61 3.96 11.65 -6.42
N LEU A 62 4.70 10.60 -6.05
CA LEU A 62 5.36 9.72 -7.01
C LEU A 62 4.36 8.78 -7.67
N GLU A 63 3.36 8.29 -6.95
CA GLU A 63 2.31 7.40 -7.49
C GLU A 63 1.36 8.10 -8.48
N ILE A 64 1.01 9.37 -8.22
CA ILE A 64 0.17 10.17 -9.14
C ILE A 64 0.91 10.70 -10.35
N GLY A 65 2.24 10.64 -10.34
CA GLY A 65 3.05 10.94 -11.52
C GLY A 65 2.79 9.92 -12.63
N GLN A 66 2.65 10.40 -13.87
CA GLN A 66 2.69 9.52 -15.03
C GLN A 66 4.14 9.18 -15.35
N HIS A 67 4.48 7.90 -15.20
CA HIS A 67 5.81 7.38 -15.50
C HIS A 67 5.74 6.47 -16.72
N ARG A 68 6.83 6.43 -17.47
CA ARG A 68 6.94 5.50 -18.61
C ARG A 68 7.02 4.06 -18.09
N VAL A 69 6.42 3.13 -18.82
CA VAL A 69 6.27 1.74 -18.37
C VAL A 69 7.64 1.07 -18.09
N GLU A 70 8.66 1.42 -18.88
CA GLU A 70 10.03 0.94 -18.74
C GLU A 70 10.77 1.47 -17.50
N GLU A 71 10.21 2.49 -16.86
CA GLU A 71 10.79 3.12 -15.67
C GLU A 71 10.08 2.74 -14.38
N LEU A 72 8.94 2.05 -14.46
CA LEU A 72 8.09 1.73 -13.30
C LEU A 72 8.83 0.94 -12.21
N GLU A 73 9.79 0.10 -12.60
CA GLU A 73 10.61 -0.65 -11.64
C GLU A 73 11.40 0.28 -10.71
N LYS A 74 11.86 1.45 -11.20
CA LYS A 74 12.56 2.45 -10.37
C LYS A 74 11.67 2.99 -9.25
N TYR A 75 10.35 2.90 -9.43
CA TYR A 75 9.37 3.42 -8.49
C TYR A 75 8.74 2.33 -7.62
N GLN A 76 9.15 1.07 -7.78
CA GLN A 76 8.60 -0.07 -7.05
C GLN A 76 8.76 0.08 -5.53
N ASP A 77 9.86 0.69 -5.07
CA ASP A 77 10.10 0.93 -3.65
C ASP A 77 9.16 1.99 -3.05
N PHE A 78 8.62 2.90 -3.85
CA PHE A 78 7.66 3.91 -3.35
C PHE A 78 6.28 3.33 -3.08
N VAL A 79 5.91 2.28 -3.81
CA VAL A 79 4.66 1.55 -3.64
C VAL A 79 4.61 0.85 -2.27
N LYS A 80 5.78 0.56 -1.67
CA LYS A 80 5.90 -0.01 -0.31
C LYS A 80 5.41 0.92 0.80
N PHE A 81 5.20 2.20 0.51
CA PHE A 81 4.84 3.23 1.49
C PHE A 81 3.33 3.46 1.65
N TYR A 82 2.48 2.48 1.32
CA TYR A 82 1.04 2.53 1.60
C TYR A 82 0.75 2.21 3.09
N PHE A 83 1.08 3.16 3.96
CA PHE A 83 1.19 2.97 5.40
C PHE A 83 -0.13 3.01 6.20
N PHE A 84 -1.10 2.15 5.92
CA PHE A 84 -2.26 2.07 6.83
C PHE A 84 -1.96 1.27 8.09
N THR A 85 -1.07 0.27 7.99
CA THR A 85 -0.83 -0.68 9.08
C THR A 85 0.21 -0.20 10.09
N LEU A 86 1.33 0.38 9.61
CA LEU A 86 2.42 0.85 10.47
C LEU A 86 1.99 1.84 11.57
N PRO A 87 1.23 2.91 11.31
CA PRO A 87 0.87 3.86 12.35
C PRO A 87 -0.05 3.20 13.38
N LEU A 88 -0.86 2.21 13.00
CA LEU A 88 -1.68 1.43 13.92
C LEU A 88 -0.84 0.54 14.82
N ILE A 89 0.08 -0.25 14.25
CA ILE A 89 0.98 -1.14 15.01
C ILE A 89 1.89 -0.32 15.94
N SER A 90 2.56 0.70 15.41
CA SER A 90 3.43 1.58 16.22
C SER A 90 2.67 2.24 17.36
N SER A 91 1.45 2.74 17.11
CA SER A 91 0.59 3.31 18.15
C SER A 91 0.20 2.28 19.21
N ALA A 92 -0.16 1.05 18.80
CA ALA A 92 -0.51 -0.03 19.72
C ALA A 92 0.68 -0.42 20.62
N LEU A 93 1.89 -0.53 20.07
CA LEU A 93 3.11 -0.79 20.83
C LEU A 93 3.39 0.31 21.86
N TYR A 94 3.28 1.58 21.46
CA TYR A 94 3.45 2.70 22.38
C TYR A 94 2.38 2.76 23.46
N LEU A 95 1.12 2.47 23.14
CA LEU A 95 0.03 2.37 24.13
C LEU A 95 0.27 1.22 25.14
N ALA A 96 0.94 0.16 24.71
CA ALA A 96 1.38 -0.93 25.59
C ALA A 96 2.68 -0.62 26.36
N ASN A 97 3.21 0.61 26.25
CA ASN A 97 4.51 1.03 26.80
C ASN A 97 5.71 0.21 26.31
N ILE A 98 5.59 -0.42 25.14
CA ILE A 98 6.71 -1.03 24.44
C ILE A 98 7.44 0.11 23.71
N VAL A 99 8.55 0.57 24.26
CA VAL A 99 9.35 1.71 23.72
C VAL A 99 10.71 1.28 23.17
N ASP A 100 10.99 -0.02 23.19
CA ASP A 100 12.22 -0.60 22.68
C ASP A 100 12.37 -0.31 21.19
N LYS A 101 13.48 0.33 20.81
CA LYS A 101 13.68 0.81 19.44
C LYS A 101 13.83 -0.34 18.45
N ASP A 102 14.46 -1.43 18.87
CA ASP A 102 14.69 -2.59 18.01
C ASP A 102 13.38 -3.34 17.75
N ALA A 103 12.48 -3.41 18.75
CA ALA A 103 11.12 -3.89 18.58
C ALA A 103 10.32 -3.03 17.59
N HIS A 104 10.36 -1.71 17.70
CA HIS A 104 9.69 -0.82 16.74
C HIS A 104 10.28 -0.95 15.33
N ALA A 105 11.59 -1.04 15.19
CA ALA A 105 12.25 -1.21 13.90
C ALA A 105 11.89 -2.55 13.24
N CYS A 106 11.85 -3.64 14.02
CA CYS A 106 11.41 -4.94 13.52
C CYS A 106 9.93 -4.93 13.11
N ALA A 107 9.07 -4.25 13.89
CA ALA A 107 7.67 -4.09 13.54
C ALA A 107 7.47 -3.24 12.27
N GLU A 108 8.25 -2.18 12.09
CA GLU A 108 8.29 -1.33 10.89
C GLU A 108 8.68 -2.18 9.67
N GLU A 109 9.78 -2.94 9.77
CA GLU A 109 10.25 -3.82 8.70
C GLU A 109 9.20 -4.87 8.28
N ILE A 110 8.52 -5.51 9.24
CA ILE A 110 7.45 -6.48 8.92
C ILE A 110 6.24 -5.79 8.30
N CYS A 111 5.83 -4.62 8.81
CA CYS A 111 4.70 -3.88 8.23
C CYS A 111 4.99 -3.43 6.79
N ASP A 112 6.22 -3.00 6.52
CA ASP A 112 6.66 -2.60 5.18
C ASP A 112 6.64 -3.79 4.21
N ASP A 113 7.14 -4.95 4.65
CA ASP A 113 7.07 -6.19 3.87
C ASP A 113 5.61 -6.55 3.56
N VAL A 114 4.72 -6.59 4.57
CA VAL A 114 3.30 -6.91 4.38
C VAL A 114 2.64 -5.94 3.38
N THR A 115 3.00 -4.66 3.41
CA THR A 115 2.45 -3.63 2.50
C THR A 115 2.77 -3.93 1.03
N CYS A 116 3.90 -4.59 0.75
CA CYS A 116 4.24 -5.04 -0.60
C CYS A 116 3.18 -5.98 -1.20
N VAL A 117 2.45 -6.73 -0.36
CA VAL A 117 1.43 -7.70 -0.78
C VAL A 117 0.00 -7.16 -0.70
N PHE A 118 -0.24 -6.06 0.01
CA PHE A 118 -1.49 -5.32 -0.14
C PHE A 118 -1.59 -4.62 -1.51
N SER A 119 -0.45 -4.21 -2.06
CA SER A 119 -0.36 -3.49 -3.32
C SER A 119 -0.89 -4.21 -4.58
N PRO A 120 -1.15 -5.52 -4.61
CA PRO A 120 -1.67 -6.16 -5.83
C PRO A 120 -3.02 -6.85 -5.60
N ILE A 121 -4.00 -6.22 -4.93
CA ILE A 121 -5.36 -6.78 -4.89
C ILE A 121 -6.45 -5.71 -5.03
N SER A 122 -7.11 -5.64 -6.18
CA SER A 122 -8.45 -6.26 -6.37
C SER A 122 -9.10 -5.84 -7.70
N ASP A 123 -9.57 -6.84 -8.44
CA ASP A 123 -10.39 -6.78 -9.64
C ASP A 123 -9.74 -6.28 -10.93
N ILE A 124 -9.99 -7.06 -11.99
CA ILE A 124 -9.82 -6.67 -13.40
C ILE A 124 -10.40 -5.27 -13.66
N GLN A 125 -11.44 -4.88 -12.90
CA GLN A 125 -12.04 -3.55 -12.97
C GLN A 125 -11.15 -2.42 -12.44
N LYS A 126 -10.40 -2.60 -11.35
CA LYS A 126 -9.42 -1.58 -10.89
C LYS A 126 -8.19 -1.54 -11.77
N ALA A 127 -7.77 -2.72 -12.26
CA ALA A 127 -6.68 -2.79 -13.24
C ALA A 127 -6.97 -1.93 -14.49
N CYS A 128 -8.22 -1.77 -14.90
CA CYS A 128 -8.55 -0.85 -16.00
C CYS A 128 -8.19 0.61 -15.67
N THR A 129 -8.47 1.08 -14.45
CA THR A 129 -8.11 2.42 -14.00
C THR A 129 -6.59 2.56 -13.92
N ASP A 130 -5.90 1.63 -13.28
CA ASP A 130 -4.45 1.68 -13.11
C ASP A 130 -3.69 1.66 -14.44
N ILE A 131 -4.15 0.85 -15.40
CA ILE A 131 -3.63 0.83 -16.78
C ILE A 131 -3.87 2.17 -17.46
N SER A 132 -5.08 2.73 -17.35
CA SER A 132 -5.43 3.99 -18.00
C SER A 132 -4.67 5.19 -17.43
N GLU A 133 -4.32 5.14 -16.14
CA GLU A 133 -3.62 6.21 -15.42
C GLU A 133 -2.10 6.02 -15.43
N GLY A 134 -1.61 4.85 -15.83
CA GLY A 134 -0.18 4.58 -15.94
C GLY A 134 0.47 4.32 -14.58
N ARG A 135 -0.28 3.75 -13.63
CA ARG A 135 0.16 3.53 -12.25
C ARG A 135 1.32 2.55 -12.17
N ALA A 136 2.24 2.77 -11.24
CA ALA A 136 3.32 1.86 -10.93
C ALA A 136 2.81 0.62 -10.18
N THR A 137 2.25 -0.34 -10.91
CA THR A 137 1.71 -1.58 -10.33
C THR A 137 2.67 -2.74 -10.51
N TRP A 138 2.59 -3.73 -9.60
CA TRP A 138 3.31 -5.00 -9.74
C TRP A 138 3.04 -5.66 -11.10
N LEU A 139 1.78 -5.64 -11.55
CA LEU A 139 1.38 -6.24 -12.84
C LEU A 139 2.07 -5.56 -14.03
N ALA A 140 2.19 -4.23 -14.03
CA ALA A 140 2.84 -3.52 -15.13
C ALA A 140 4.35 -3.76 -15.16
N ILE A 141 4.99 -3.76 -13.98
CA ILE A 141 6.42 -4.05 -13.84
C ILE A 141 6.71 -5.48 -14.34
N GLU A 142 5.94 -6.47 -13.88
CA GLU A 142 6.13 -7.86 -14.28
C GLU A 142 5.78 -8.12 -15.75
N ALA A 143 4.77 -7.43 -16.28
CA ALA A 143 4.45 -7.48 -17.71
C ALA A 143 5.62 -7.01 -18.57
N TYR A 144 6.25 -5.90 -18.19
CA TYR A 144 7.38 -5.35 -18.92
C TYR A 144 8.61 -6.25 -18.80
N LYS A 145 8.91 -6.77 -17.60
CA LYS A 145 10.02 -7.70 -17.36
C LYS A 145 9.91 -8.98 -18.19
N ARG A 146 8.75 -9.62 -18.17
CA ARG A 146 8.50 -10.93 -18.80
C ARG A 146 8.14 -10.85 -20.27
N GLY A 147 7.68 -9.69 -20.72
CA GLY A 147 7.23 -9.47 -22.10
C GLY A 147 8.36 -9.62 -23.11
N SER A 148 8.02 -10.19 -24.27
CA SER A 148 8.85 -10.13 -25.48
C SER A 148 9.02 -8.68 -25.97
N GLU A 149 9.97 -8.43 -26.87
CA GLU A 149 10.20 -7.10 -27.44
C GLU A 149 8.93 -6.48 -28.04
N ASN A 150 8.13 -7.29 -28.75
CA ASN A 150 6.85 -6.83 -29.31
C ASN A 150 5.82 -6.49 -28.22
N GLN A 151 5.76 -7.27 -27.14
CA GLN A 151 4.85 -6.99 -26.03
C GLN A 151 5.28 -5.72 -25.27
N ARG A 152 6.58 -5.50 -25.09
CA ARG A 152 7.11 -4.26 -24.49
C ARG A 152 6.74 -3.03 -25.30
N LYS A 153 6.90 -3.05 -26.62
CA LYS A 153 6.47 -1.95 -27.51
C LYS A 153 4.97 -1.64 -27.38
N VAL A 154 4.13 -2.67 -27.25
CA VAL A 154 2.69 -2.48 -27.03
C VAL A 154 2.43 -1.87 -25.65
N LEU A 155 3.15 -2.29 -24.61
CA LEU A 155 3.05 -1.67 -23.27
C LEU A 155 3.47 -0.20 -23.31
N GLU A 156 4.58 0.13 -23.97
CA GLU A 156 5.08 1.51 -24.12
C GLU A 156 4.08 2.42 -24.85
N GLN A 157 3.34 1.88 -25.82
CA GLN A 157 2.34 2.63 -26.60
C GLN A 157 1.00 2.80 -25.89
N HIS A 158 0.60 1.83 -25.06
CA HIS A 158 -0.78 1.75 -24.55
C HIS A 158 -0.91 1.91 -23.03
N TYR A 159 0.14 1.69 -22.24
CA TYR A 159 0.09 1.87 -20.79
C TYR A 159 0.06 3.37 -20.43
N GLY A 160 -0.86 3.77 -19.55
CA GLY A 160 -1.08 5.19 -19.20
C GLY A 160 -1.92 5.98 -20.21
N VAL A 161 -2.55 5.30 -21.18
CA VAL A 161 -3.41 5.92 -22.17
C VAL A 161 -4.87 5.64 -21.84
N ASN A 162 -5.62 6.69 -21.51
CA ASN A 162 -7.02 6.60 -21.10
C ASN A 162 -7.99 6.42 -22.28
N ASN A 163 -7.97 5.23 -22.88
CA ASN A 163 -9.00 4.79 -23.81
C ASN A 163 -9.20 3.26 -23.74
N LYS A 164 -10.37 2.79 -24.19
CA LYS A 164 -10.76 1.37 -24.07
C LYS A 164 -9.86 0.42 -24.86
N GLU A 165 -9.34 0.85 -26.01
CA GLU A 165 -8.50 0.03 -26.87
C GLU A 165 -7.13 -0.23 -26.22
N SER A 166 -6.49 0.84 -25.75
CA SER A 166 -5.22 0.77 -25.02
C SER A 166 -5.32 -0.11 -23.78
N VAL A 167 -6.36 0.08 -22.97
CA VAL A 167 -6.61 -0.76 -21.79
C VAL A 167 -6.78 -2.23 -22.18
N ALA A 168 -7.53 -2.52 -23.25
CA ALA A 168 -7.72 -3.89 -23.72
C ALA A 168 -6.42 -4.55 -24.23
N ASN A 169 -5.57 -3.80 -24.94
CA ASN A 169 -4.30 -4.29 -25.45
C ASN A 169 -3.32 -4.66 -24.32
N VAL A 170 -3.17 -3.78 -23.32
CA VAL A 170 -2.36 -4.07 -22.13
C VAL A 170 -2.93 -5.28 -21.37
N TYR A 171 -4.23 -5.31 -21.17
CA TYR A 171 -4.88 -6.40 -20.44
C TYR A 171 -4.72 -7.76 -21.14
N LYS A 172 -4.70 -7.79 -22.47
CA LYS A 172 -4.39 -8.99 -23.25
C LYS A 172 -2.97 -9.49 -22.98
N ILE A 173 -2.00 -8.58 -22.85
CA ILE A 173 -0.61 -8.94 -22.48
C ILE A 173 -0.58 -9.57 -21.09
N PHE A 174 -1.27 -8.98 -20.11
CA PHE A 174 -1.32 -9.52 -18.73
C PHE A 174 -1.86 -10.96 -18.71
N LYS A 175 -2.90 -11.23 -19.53
CA LYS A 175 -3.45 -12.58 -19.70
C LYS A 175 -2.48 -13.55 -20.36
N VAL A 176 -1.86 -13.15 -21.47
CA VAL A 176 -0.92 -14.00 -22.22
C VAL A 176 0.29 -14.38 -21.36
N LEU A 177 0.78 -13.44 -20.55
CA LEU A 177 1.88 -13.66 -19.62
C LEU A 177 1.48 -14.36 -18.32
N LYS A 178 0.20 -14.70 -18.14
CA LYS A 178 -0.32 -15.38 -16.93
C LYS A 178 0.09 -14.68 -15.63
N LEU A 179 -0.03 -13.35 -15.62
CA LEU A 179 0.45 -12.54 -14.48
C LEU A 179 -0.38 -12.75 -13.22
N LYS A 180 -1.62 -13.24 -13.34
CA LYS A 180 -2.43 -13.58 -12.17
C LYS A 180 -1.84 -14.79 -11.46
N GLU A 181 -1.56 -15.85 -12.19
CA GLU A 181 -0.96 -17.08 -11.67
C GLU A 181 0.41 -16.79 -11.09
N ALA A 182 1.24 -16.02 -11.81
CA ALA A 182 2.52 -15.59 -11.30
C ALA A 182 2.45 -14.76 -10.02
N TYR A 183 1.37 -13.99 -9.85
CA TYR A 183 1.14 -13.23 -8.64
C TYR A 183 0.70 -14.13 -7.49
N ASP A 184 -0.11 -15.15 -7.77
CA ASP A 184 -0.49 -16.18 -6.80
C ASP A 184 0.74 -16.96 -6.32
N ASP A 185 1.66 -17.36 -7.22
CA ASP A 185 2.93 -18.01 -6.87
C ASP A 185 3.82 -17.08 -6.00
N PHE A 186 3.93 -15.81 -6.38
CA PHE A 186 4.68 -14.80 -5.60
C PHE A 186 4.14 -14.66 -4.19
N LYS A 187 2.80 -14.64 -4.04
CA LYS A 187 2.12 -14.55 -2.75
C LYS A 187 2.44 -15.73 -1.84
N GLU A 188 2.47 -16.95 -2.37
CA GLU A 188 2.80 -18.15 -1.58
C GLU A 188 4.22 -18.07 -1.04
N VAL A 189 5.21 -17.78 -1.91
CA VAL A 189 6.61 -17.64 -1.50
C VAL A 189 6.78 -16.52 -0.48
N PHE A 190 6.16 -15.36 -0.74
CA PHE A 190 6.20 -14.22 0.18
C PHE A 190 5.64 -14.58 1.56
N TYR A 191 4.52 -15.31 1.60
CA TYR A 191 3.91 -15.73 2.87
C TYR A 191 4.86 -16.63 3.67
N GLU A 192 5.47 -17.62 3.02
CA GLU A 192 6.41 -18.53 3.69
C GLU A 192 7.63 -17.78 4.25
N ASP A 193 8.22 -16.89 3.46
CA ASP A 193 9.38 -16.08 3.85
C ASP A 193 9.06 -15.18 5.04
N LEU A 194 7.94 -14.46 4.99
CA LEU A 194 7.57 -13.54 6.05
C LEU A 194 7.10 -14.28 7.30
N TYR A 195 6.38 -15.39 7.15
CA TYR A 195 6.01 -16.26 8.26
C TYR A 195 7.26 -16.79 8.98
N PHE A 196 8.27 -17.26 8.22
CA PHE A 196 9.54 -17.68 8.77
C PHE A 196 10.26 -16.54 9.51
N LYS A 197 10.27 -15.33 8.94
CA LYS A 197 10.84 -14.14 9.60
C LYS A 197 10.13 -13.80 10.90
N ILE A 198 8.79 -13.77 10.92
CA ILE A 198 7.99 -13.52 12.12
C ILE A 198 8.27 -14.60 13.19
N HIS A 199 8.38 -15.86 12.79
CA HIS A 199 8.59 -16.95 13.75
C HIS A 199 9.99 -16.95 14.38
N ASN A 200 11.02 -16.59 13.60
CA ASN A 200 12.42 -16.77 14.02
C ASN A 200 13.15 -15.49 14.43
N LYS A 201 12.72 -14.32 13.93
CA LYS A 201 13.43 -13.05 14.11
C LYS A 201 12.66 -12.01 14.93
N LEU A 202 11.40 -12.27 15.27
CA LEU A 202 10.59 -11.31 16.02
C LEU A 202 11.11 -11.18 17.48
N PRO A 203 11.36 -9.96 17.97
CA PRO A 203 11.70 -9.71 19.37
C PRO A 203 10.66 -10.30 20.32
N LYS A 204 11.11 -10.87 21.44
CA LYS A 204 10.23 -11.52 22.45
C LYS A 204 9.21 -10.56 23.09
N THR A 205 9.49 -9.26 23.03
CA THR A 205 8.61 -8.19 23.50
C THR A 205 7.38 -7.99 22.60
N LEU A 206 7.44 -8.48 21.36
CA LEU A 206 6.37 -8.36 20.38
C LEU A 206 5.53 -9.64 20.32
N PRO A 207 4.19 -9.52 20.25
CA PRO A 207 3.31 -10.69 20.15
C PRO A 207 3.33 -11.26 18.72
N PRO A 208 3.85 -12.49 18.48
CA PRO A 208 3.94 -13.03 17.12
C PRO A 208 2.59 -13.16 16.43
N LYS A 209 1.54 -13.49 17.20
CA LYS A 209 0.18 -13.61 16.69
C LYS A 209 -0.31 -12.34 15.99
N LEU A 210 0.02 -11.15 16.50
CA LEU A 210 -0.37 -9.88 15.88
C LEU A 210 0.15 -9.75 14.44
N PHE A 211 1.40 -10.15 14.22
CA PHE A 211 2.04 -10.06 12.89
C PHE A 211 1.60 -11.19 11.96
N ILE A 212 1.31 -12.38 12.51
CA ILE A 212 0.71 -13.49 11.74
C ILE A 212 -0.70 -13.12 11.27
N ASP A 213 -1.55 -12.59 12.17
CA ASP A 213 -2.91 -12.18 11.83
C ASP A 213 -2.90 -11.06 10.78
N LEU A 214 -1.92 -10.16 10.86
CA LEU A 214 -1.70 -9.12 9.86
C LEU A 214 -1.30 -9.71 8.49
N LEU A 215 -0.34 -10.64 8.46
CA LEU A 215 0.09 -11.32 7.25
C LEU A 215 -1.09 -12.08 6.62
N ASP A 216 -1.84 -12.84 7.41
CA ASP A 216 -3.04 -13.55 6.96
C ASP A 216 -4.09 -12.62 6.35
N PHE A 217 -4.33 -11.47 6.99
CA PHE A 217 -5.23 -10.45 6.47
C PHE A 217 -4.73 -9.89 5.13
N ALA A 218 -3.42 -9.68 4.97
CA ALA A 218 -2.83 -9.22 3.71
C ALA A 218 -2.97 -10.24 2.58
N MET A 219 -2.85 -11.54 2.87
CA MET A 219 -2.98 -12.59 1.87
C MET A 219 -4.44 -12.83 1.43
N SER A 220 -5.37 -12.76 2.38
CA SER A 220 -6.73 -13.27 2.19
C SER A 220 -7.81 -12.19 2.18
N GLY A 221 -7.49 -10.96 2.58
CA GLY A 221 -8.43 -9.87 2.81
C GLY A 221 -9.39 -10.13 3.99
N LYS A 222 -9.11 -11.13 4.83
CA LYS A 222 -9.95 -11.56 5.96
C LYS A 222 -9.10 -11.86 7.19
N TYR A 223 -9.58 -11.47 8.36
CA TYR A 223 -9.00 -11.95 9.61
C TYR A 223 -9.45 -13.40 9.87
N ARG A 224 -8.55 -14.25 10.38
CA ARG A 224 -8.95 -15.56 10.92
C ARG A 224 -9.70 -15.30 12.24
N VAL A 225 -11.01 -15.51 12.24
CA VAL A 225 -11.87 -15.44 13.45
C VAL A 225 -11.75 -16.74 14.23
#